data_AF-A0A945S4S1-F1
#
_entry.id   AF-A0A945S4S1-F1
#
_cell.length_a   1.000
_cell.length_b   1.000
_cell.length_c   1.000
_cell.angle_alpha   90.00
_cell.angle_beta   90.00
_cell.angle_gamma   90.00
#
_symmetry.space_group_name_H-M   'P 1'
#
loop_
_entity.id
_entity.type
_entity.pdbx_description
1 polymer ?
#
loop_
_entity_poly.entity_id
_entity_poly.type
_entity_poly.pdbx_seq_one_letter_code
_entity_poly.pdbx_strand_id
1 'polypeptide(L)' 'MAICHACRLEMSDEGTTTCPANDCVRITARNHIPTVRYPQDADGRCPDCNVAPGGHHHPGCDMERCPTCGGQRISCGCGR' A
#
# COMPACT_ATOMS: atom_id res chain seq x y z
N MET A 1 6.53 15.54 9.15
CA MET A 1 5.18 15.00 9.38
C MET A 1 4.64 14.60 8.02
N ALA A 2 4.32 13.32 7.83
CA ALA A 2 3.84 12.72 6.60
C ALA A 2 2.49 12.04 6.88
N ILE A 3 1.43 12.85 6.90
CA ILE A 3 0.06 12.36 7.11
C ILE A 3 -0.43 11.75 5.81
N CYS A 4 -0.84 10.49 5.84
CA CYS A 4 -1.44 9.87 4.66
C CYS A 4 -2.85 10.45 4.43
N HIS A 5 -3.10 11.01 3.25
CA HIS A 5 -4.42 11.56 2.92
C HIS A 5 -5.54 10.51 2.84
N ALA A 6 -5.20 9.24 2.60
CA ALA A 6 -6.19 8.17 2.48
C ALA A 6 -6.68 7.68 3.85
N CYS A 7 -5.77 7.30 4.76
CA CYS A 7 -6.15 6.79 6.09
C CYS A 7 -6.15 7.85 7.21
N ARG A 8 -5.59 9.05 6.95
CA ARG A 8 -5.46 10.17 7.90
C ARG A 8 -4.62 9.86 9.14
N LEU A 9 -3.78 8.85 9.07
CA LEU A 9 -2.79 8.52 10.10
C LEU A 9 -1.43 9.11 9.74
N GLU A 10 -0.60 9.35 10.75
CA GLU A 10 0.79 9.76 10.56
C GLU A 10 1.65 8.55 10.19
N MET A 11 2.29 8.59 9.02
CA MET A 11 3.01 7.44 8.47
C MET A 11 4.26 7.08 9.28
N SER A 12 4.90 8.06 9.92
CA SER A 12 6.08 7.82 10.76
C SER A 12 5.75 7.36 12.19
N ASP A 13 4.48 7.32 12.58
CA ASP A 13 4.07 6.82 13.88
C ASP A 13 4.29 5.31 13.98
N GLU A 14 4.84 4.84 15.11
CA GLU A 14 5.12 3.42 15.33
C GLU A 14 3.83 2.58 15.34
N GLY A 15 2.71 3.15 15.81
CA GLY A 15 1.40 2.51 15.79
C GLY A 15 0.81 2.36 14.39
N THR A 16 1.25 3.16 13.41
CA THR A 16 0.82 3.04 12.02
C THR A 16 1.54 1.87 11.34
N THR A 17 0.98 0.67 11.47
CA THR A 17 1.55 -0.57 10.92
C THR A 17 1.00 -0.92 9.53
N THR A 18 -0.13 -0.34 9.13
CA THR A 18 -0.82 -0.61 7.86
C THR A 18 -1.66 0.59 7.45
N CYS A 19 -1.90 0.76 6.15
CA CYS A 19 -2.90 1.69 5.64
C CYS A 19 -4.25 0.98 5.46
N PRO A 20 -5.24 1.15 6.36
CA PRO A 20 -6.55 0.50 6.22
C PRO A 20 -7.37 1.03 5.03
N ALA A 21 -7.00 2.20 4.50
CA ALA A 21 -7.68 2.82 3.37
C ALA A 21 -7.15 2.36 1.99
N ASN A 22 -6.14 1.48 1.96
CA ASN A 22 -5.55 0.92 0.73
C ASN A 22 -5.56 -0.61 0.77
N ASP A 23 -6.64 -1.19 1.30
CA ASP A 23 -6.83 -2.63 1.43
C ASP A 23 -7.13 -3.31 0.08
N CYS A 24 -7.74 -2.58 -0.85
CA CYS A 24 -8.13 -3.09 -2.15
C CYS A 24 -7.92 -2.08 -3.29
N VAL A 25 -7.80 -2.61 -4.51
CA VAL A 25 -7.79 -1.84 -5.76
C VAL A 25 -8.95 -2.24 -6.63
N ARG A 26 -9.61 -1.25 -7.21
CA ARG A 26 -10.69 -1.44 -8.17
C ARG A 26 -10.12 -1.78 -9.54
N ILE A 27 -10.45 -2.94 -10.09
CA ILE A 27 -9.98 -3.39 -11.41
C ILE A 27 -11.04 -3.13 -12.48
N THR A 28 -12.32 -3.26 -12.13
CA THR A 28 -13.46 -2.94 -13.01
C THR A 28 -14.53 -2.19 -12.22
N ALA A 29 -15.64 -1.81 -12.84
CA ALA A 29 -16.73 -1.10 -12.16
C ALA A 29 -17.31 -1.84 -10.94
N ARG A 30 -17.22 -3.17 -10.90
CA ARG A 30 -17.82 -3.99 -9.84
C ARG A 30 -16.84 -4.97 -9.17
N ASN A 31 -15.56 -4.90 -9.51
CA ASN A 31 -14.56 -5.83 -9.00
C ASN A 31 -13.42 -5.11 -8.29
N HIS A 32 -13.19 -5.50 -7.03
CA HIS A 32 -12.06 -5.09 -6.22
C HIS A 32 -11.22 -6.32 -5.89
N ILE A 33 -9.91 -6.17 -5.91
CA ILE A 33 -8.98 -7.20 -5.44
C ILE A 33 -8.09 -6.62 -4.34
N PRO A 34 -7.65 -7.43 -3.37
CA PRO A 34 -6.76 -6.95 -2.31
C PRO A 34 -5.45 -6.39 -2.89
N THR A 35 -4.90 -5.36 -2.26
CA THR A 35 -3.53 -4.90 -2.56
C THR A 35 -2.49 -5.93 -2.12
N VAL A 36 -1.31 -5.89 -2.74
CA VAL A 36 -0.18 -6.70 -2.30
C VAL A 36 0.34 -6.09 -0.99
N ARG A 37 0.35 -6.89 0.07
CA ARG A 37 0.93 -6.51 1.35
C ARG A 37 2.45 -6.38 1.24
N TYR A 38 3.04 -5.53 2.06
CA TYR A 38 4.48 -5.49 2.22
C TYR A 38 5.00 -6.86 2.72
N PRO A 39 6.13 -7.39 2.23
CA PRO A 39 6.59 -8.74 2.57
C PRO A 39 6.65 -8.96 4.08
N GLN A 40 6.11 -10.10 4.53
CA GLN A 40 6.01 -10.42 5.96
C GLN A 40 7.37 -10.76 6.58
N ASP A 41 8.32 -11.18 5.76
CA ASP A 41 9.69 -11.57 6.08
C ASP A 41 10.70 -10.43 5.89
N ALA A 42 10.25 -9.20 5.64
CA ALA A 42 11.15 -8.05 5.52
C ALA A 42 11.81 -7.70 6.87
N ASP A 43 13.11 -7.41 6.87
CA ASP A 43 13.93 -7.05 8.05
C ASP A 43 13.60 -5.67 8.66
N GLY A 44 12.50 -5.03 8.26
CA GLY A 44 12.11 -3.72 8.72
C GLY A 44 10.83 -3.22 8.06
N ARG A 45 10.48 -1.96 8.33
CA ARG A 45 9.35 -1.28 7.70
C ARG A 45 9.64 -0.97 6.23
N CYS A 46 8.58 -0.73 5.46
CA CYS A 46 8.72 -0.28 4.07
C CYS A 46 9.56 1.01 4.03
N PRO A 47 10.62 1.07 3.20
CA PRO A 47 11.53 2.22 3.17
C PRO A 47 10.89 3.50 2.62
N ASP A 48 9.73 3.39 1.97
CA ASP A 48 9.03 4.52 1.37
C ASP A 48 7.82 4.96 2.21
N CYS A 49 6.90 4.03 2.52
CA CYS A 49 5.67 4.39 3.24
C CYS A 49 5.62 3.96 4.71
N ASN A 50 6.70 3.40 5.26
CA ASN A 50 6.88 3.04 6.68
C ASN A 50 5.87 2.03 7.28
N VAL A 51 5.09 1.34 6.46
CA VAL A 51 4.21 0.25 6.93
C VAL A 51 5.03 -0.93 7.44
N ALA A 52 4.50 -1.65 8.41
CA ALA A 52 5.15 -2.83 8.96
C ALA A 52 5.10 -4.02 7.97
N PRO A 53 5.97 -5.02 8.13
CA PRO A 53 5.83 -6.31 7.44
C PRO A 53 4.40 -6.87 7.52
N GLY A 54 3.84 -7.27 6.38
CA GLY A 54 2.45 -7.74 6.26
C GLY A 54 1.38 -6.64 6.20
N GLY A 55 1.75 -5.37 6.36
CA GLY A 55 0.84 -4.23 6.24
C GLY A 55 0.46 -3.90 4.78
N HIS A 56 -0.69 -3.24 4.59
CA HIS A 56 -1.03 -2.61 3.31
C HIS A 56 -0.28 -1.29 3.17
N HIS A 57 0.34 -1.07 2.01
CA HIS A 57 1.05 0.17 1.69
C HIS A 57 0.12 1.39 1.74
N HIS A 58 0.67 2.58 1.98
CA HIS A 58 -0.08 3.81 1.73
C HIS A 58 -0.15 4.10 0.22
N PRO A 59 -1.26 4.66 -0.30
CA PRO A 59 -1.37 4.97 -1.72
C PRO A 59 -0.25 5.89 -2.19
N GLY A 60 0.30 5.61 -3.38
CA GLY A 60 1.43 6.35 -3.91
C GLY A 60 2.79 5.76 -3.56
N CYS A 61 2.85 4.66 -2.81
CA CYS A 61 4.10 4.06 -2.41
C CYS A 61 4.89 3.47 -3.60
N ASP A 62 6.17 3.82 -3.72
CA ASP A 62 7.09 3.35 -4.76
C ASP A 62 7.40 1.85 -4.67
N MET A 63 7.25 1.27 -3.48
CA MET A 63 7.48 -0.17 -3.24
C MET A 63 6.23 -1.02 -3.48
N GLU A 64 5.04 -0.40 -3.56
CA GLU A 64 3.79 -1.14 -3.71
C GLU A 64 3.71 -1.82 -5.07
N ARG A 65 3.40 -3.12 -5.06
CA ARG A 65 3.22 -3.92 -6.27
C ARG A 65 1.74 -4.01 -6.65
N CYS A 66 1.48 -3.95 -7.94
CA CYS A 66 0.16 -4.13 -8.49
C CYS A 66 -0.27 -5.60 -8.35
N PRO A 67 -1.43 -5.89 -7.72
CA PRO A 67 -1.91 -7.27 -7.57
C PRO A 67 -2.34 -7.93 -8.89
N THR A 68 -2.46 -7.16 -9.99
CA THR A 68 -2.82 -7.68 -11.31
C THR A 68 -1.61 -8.07 -12.15
N CYS A 69 -0.57 -7.22 -12.19
CA CYS A 69 0.57 -7.40 -13.10
C CYS A 69 1.93 -7.56 -12.40
N GLY A 70 2.02 -7.40 -11.07
CA GLY A 70 3.28 -7.43 -10.32
C GLY A 70 4.21 -6.23 -10.54
N GLY A 71 3.88 -5.33 -11.47
CA GLY A 71 4.60 -4.06 -11.68
C GLY A 71 4.41 -3.08 -10.54
N GLN A 72 5.13 -1.96 -10.57
CA GLN A 72 4.98 -0.88 -9.58
C GLN A 72 3.57 -0.25 -9.69
N ARG A 73 2.85 -0.12 -8.57
CA ARG A 73 1.44 0.28 -8.57
C ARG A 73 1.22 1.67 -9.15
N ILE A 74 2.09 2.63 -8.82
CA ILE A 74 1.99 4.02 -9.29
C ILE A 74 2.29 4.18 -10.78
N SER A 75 2.96 3.20 -11.39
CA SER A 75 3.37 3.23 -12.79
C SER A 75 2.53 2.31 -13.69
N CYS A 76 1.74 1.39 -13.13
CA CYS A 76 0.94 0.46 -13.90
C CYS A 76 -0.43 1.04 -14.34
N GLY A 77 -0.91 0.64 -15.51
CA GLY A 77 -2.24 1.02 -16.04
C GLY A 77 -3.41 0.18 -15.52
N CYS A 78 -3.19 -0.77 -14.61
CA CYS A 78 -4.25 -1.66 -14.13
C CYS A 78 -5.21 -0.91 -13.20
N GLY A 79 -6.52 -0.99 -13.46
CA GLY A 79 -7.53 -0.41 -12.57
C GLY A 79 -7.50 1.13 -12.48
N ARG A 80 -7.09 1.80 -13.57
CA ARG A 80 -7.29 3.24 -13.78
C ARG A 80 -8.59 3.46 -14.55
#